data_AF-A0A3B1BAR0-F1
#
_entry.id   AF-A0A3B1BAR0-F1
#
_cell.length_a   1.000
_cell.length_b   1.000
_cell.length_c   1.000
_cell.angle_alpha   90.00
_cell.angle_beta   90.00
_cell.angle_gamma   90.00
#
_symmetry.space_group_name_H-M   'P 1'
#
loop_
_entity.id
_entity.type
_entity.pdbx_description
1 polymer ?
#
loop_
_entity_poly.entity_id
_entity_poly.type
_entity_poly.pdbx_seq_one_letter_code
_entity_poly.pdbx_strand_id
1 'polypeptide(L)'
;DSDRRLKKNISTIPNALKKIKKLRGVNYQWKNTEHRSEGTKMGFIAQEAIKVIPEVVDMSNDHYSMQYAPITALLVEAVKEQNTEFRNMNIELKERIEKLEKENQNLKTVINENNNLKNEITVIKAALNKLITEKYKVKVSSK
;
A
#
# COMPACT_ATOMS: atom_id res chain seq x y z
N ASP A 1 -31.24 4.03 20.79
CA ASP A 1 -31.35 5.49 20.53
C ASP A 1 -29.98 6.03 20.12
N SER A 2 -29.93 6.96 19.16
CA SER A 2 -28.70 7.54 18.60
C SER A 2 -28.64 9.08 18.70
N ASP A 3 -29.60 9.73 19.35
CA ASP A 3 -29.69 11.19 19.46
C ASP A 3 -28.45 11.82 20.12
N ARG A 4 -27.88 12.86 19.48
CA ARG A 4 -26.71 13.60 19.98
C ARG A 4 -26.99 14.29 21.32
N ARG A 5 -28.21 14.73 21.58
CA ARG A 5 -28.61 15.43 22.82
C ARG A 5 -28.51 14.54 24.05
N LEU A 6 -28.56 13.22 23.85
CA LEU A 6 -28.45 12.20 24.89
C LEU A 6 -26.99 11.75 25.12
N LYS A 7 -26.01 12.36 24.43
CA LYS A 7 -24.60 11.96 24.45
C LYS A 7 -23.71 13.12 24.90
N LYS A 8 -22.68 12.81 25.69
CA LYS A 8 -21.63 13.75 26.11
C LYS A 8 -20.25 13.17 25.80
N ASN A 9 -19.22 14.02 25.76
CA ASN A 9 -17.83 13.62 25.52
C ASN A 9 -17.65 12.81 24.20
N ILE A 10 -18.31 13.27 23.13
CA ILE A 10 -18.30 12.58 21.84
C ILE A 10 -16.94 12.77 21.18
N SER A 11 -16.27 11.66 20.87
CA SER A 11 -15.02 11.62 20.11
C SER A 11 -15.06 10.47 19.10
N THR A 12 -14.30 10.60 18.01
CA THR A 12 -14.10 9.53 17.02
C THR A 12 -13.32 8.39 17.67
N ILE A 13 -13.68 7.15 17.37
CA ILE A 13 -12.99 5.96 17.89
C ILE A 13 -11.57 5.93 17.33
N PRO A 14 -10.52 6.03 18.17
CA PRO A 14 -9.16 6.10 17.68
C PRO A 14 -8.58 4.70 17.44
N ASN A 15 -7.65 4.59 16.48
CA ASN A 15 -6.90 3.38 16.18
C ASN A 15 -7.82 2.19 15.85
N ALA A 16 -8.94 2.45 15.17
CA ALA A 16 -9.98 1.47 14.94
C ALA A 16 -9.46 0.28 14.12
N LEU A 17 -8.68 0.54 13.07
CA LEU A 17 -8.07 -0.49 12.23
C LEU A 17 -7.11 -1.37 13.05
N LYS A 18 -6.29 -0.75 13.92
CA LYS A 18 -5.37 -1.48 14.80
C LYS A 18 -6.13 -2.34 15.82
N LYS A 19 -7.23 -1.86 16.37
CA LYS A 19 -8.08 -2.62 17.29
C LYS A 19 -8.65 -3.85 16.57
N ILE A 20 -9.29 -3.69 15.41
CA ILE A 20 -9.89 -4.84 14.71
C ILE A 20 -8.85 -5.87 14.24
N LYS A 21 -7.65 -5.43 13.84
CA LYS A 21 -6.53 -6.32 13.44
C LYS A 21 -6.05 -7.23 14.59
N LYS A 22 -6.33 -6.88 15.85
CA LYS A 22 -5.99 -7.69 17.02
C LYS A 22 -7.11 -8.62 17.47
N LEU A 23 -8.33 -8.44 16.96
CA LEU A 23 -9.45 -9.30 17.30
C LEU A 23 -9.37 -10.60 16.51
N ARG A 24 -9.72 -11.70 17.16
CA ARG A 24 -9.76 -13.02 16.54
C ARG A 24 -11.20 -13.47 16.39
N GLY A 25 -11.68 -13.51 15.14
CA GLY A 25 -12.93 -14.20 14.82
C GLY A 25 -12.74 -15.71 15.00
N VAL A 26 -13.70 -16.37 15.64
CA VAL A 26 -13.65 -17.81 15.92
C VAL A 26 -14.91 -18.51 15.48
N ASN A 27 -14.77 -19.77 15.07
CA ASN A 27 -15.86 -20.72 15.04
C ASN A 27 -15.89 -21.47 16.38
N TYR A 28 -17.08 -21.69 16.93
CA TYR A 28 -17.25 -22.40 18.19
C TYR A 28 -18.56 -23.18 18.21
N GLN A 29 -18.66 -24.11 19.16
CA GLN A 29 -19.89 -24.80 19.52
C GLN A 29 -20.12 -24.62 21.02
N TRP A 30 -21.38 -24.58 21.43
CA TRP A 30 -21.71 -24.52 22.84
C TRP A 30 -21.43 -25.86 23.51
N LYS A 31 -20.81 -25.84 24.69
CA LYS A 31 -20.59 -27.06 25.49
C LYS A 31 -21.90 -27.67 26.00
N ASN A 32 -22.89 -26.82 26.33
CA ASN A 32 -24.25 -27.21 26.68
C ASN A 32 -25.22 -26.50 25.72
N THR A 33 -26.09 -27.28 25.07
CA THR A 33 -27.08 -26.85 24.07
C THR A 33 -28.52 -26.82 24.59
N GLU A 34 -28.77 -27.21 25.84
CA GLU A 34 -30.12 -27.26 26.44
C GLU A 34 -30.88 -25.94 26.34
N HIS A 35 -30.16 -24.82 26.44
CA HIS A 35 -30.70 -23.47 26.27
C HIS A 35 -29.98 -22.68 25.16
N ARG A 36 -29.27 -23.38 24.27
CA ARG A 36 -28.44 -22.74 23.24
C ARG A 36 -28.52 -23.51 21.93
N SER A 37 -28.70 -22.78 20.84
CA SER A 37 -28.80 -23.38 19.52
C SER A 37 -27.56 -24.23 19.18
N GLU A 38 -27.79 -25.43 18.66
CA GLU A 38 -26.76 -26.35 18.22
C GLU A 38 -26.01 -25.87 16.97
N GLY A 39 -24.94 -26.60 16.64
CA GLY A 39 -24.12 -26.38 15.45
C GLY A 39 -23.03 -25.32 15.63
N THR A 40 -22.21 -25.18 14.59
CA THR A 40 -21.07 -24.25 14.58
C THR A 40 -21.57 -22.81 14.45
N LYS A 41 -21.10 -21.95 15.35
CA LYS A 41 -21.38 -20.52 15.39
C LYS A 41 -20.11 -19.71 15.17
N MET A 42 -20.27 -18.49 14.69
CA MET A 42 -19.18 -17.51 14.57
C MET A 42 -19.29 -16.46 15.68
N GLY A 43 -18.15 -15.98 16.17
CA GLY A 43 -18.11 -14.91 17.16
C GLY A 43 -16.70 -14.61 17.63
N PHE A 44 -16.61 -14.12 18.87
CA PHE A 44 -15.36 -13.79 19.55
C PHE A 44 -15.27 -14.50 20.90
N ILE A 45 -14.05 -14.64 21.42
CA ILE A 45 -13.80 -14.97 22.82
C ILE A 45 -13.75 -13.67 23.62
N ALA A 46 -14.70 -13.48 24.55
CA ALA A 46 -14.84 -12.23 25.28
C ALA A 46 -13.59 -11.87 26.11
N GLN A 47 -12.91 -12.87 26.67
CA GLN A 47 -11.66 -12.72 27.43
C GLN A 47 -10.47 -12.27 26.56
N GLU A 48 -10.52 -12.52 25.25
CA GLU A 48 -9.54 -11.99 24.29
C GLU A 48 -9.93 -10.56 23.89
N ALA A 49 -11.23 -10.35 23.60
CA ALA A 49 -11.76 -9.05 23.18
C ALA A 49 -11.59 -7.96 24.25
N ILE A 50 -11.77 -8.27 25.54
CA ILE A 50 -11.65 -7.28 26.64
C ILE A 50 -10.26 -6.63 26.73
N LYS A 51 -9.22 -7.30 26.22
CA LYS A 51 -7.84 -6.77 26.17
C LYS A 51 -7.67 -5.73 25.06
N VAL A 52 -8.63 -5.59 24.16
CA VAL A 52 -8.55 -4.76 22.94
C VAL A 52 -9.68 -3.74 22.86
N ILE A 53 -10.91 -4.16 23.15
CA ILE A 53 -12.16 -3.38 23.09
C ILE A 53 -13.01 -3.61 24.35
N PRO A 54 -12.51 -3.26 25.55
CA PRO A 54 -13.25 -3.47 26.80
C PRO A 54 -14.63 -2.80 26.81
N GLU A 55 -14.84 -1.76 25.99
CA GLU A 55 -16.07 -0.97 25.92
C GLU A 55 -17.29 -1.76 25.42
N VAL A 56 -17.09 -2.94 24.83
CA VAL A 56 -18.17 -3.83 24.37
C VAL A 56 -18.23 -5.15 25.14
N VAL A 57 -17.44 -5.31 26.20
CA VAL A 57 -17.42 -6.52 27.02
C VAL A 57 -18.02 -6.23 28.39
N ASP A 58 -19.07 -6.97 28.73
CA ASP A 58 -19.66 -6.92 30.06
C ASP A 58 -19.20 -8.13 30.87
N MET A 59 -19.08 -7.96 32.19
CA MET A 59 -18.79 -9.04 33.14
C MET A 59 -19.88 -9.05 34.21
N SER A 60 -20.58 -10.17 34.35
CA SER A 60 -21.62 -10.37 35.37
C SER A 60 -21.60 -11.81 35.86
N ASN A 61 -21.63 -12.02 37.18
CA ASN A 61 -21.63 -13.35 37.82
C ASN A 61 -20.57 -14.30 37.23
N ASP A 62 -19.32 -13.85 37.15
CA ASP A 62 -18.18 -14.57 36.55
C ASP A 62 -18.34 -14.97 35.07
N HIS A 63 -19.33 -14.41 34.38
CA HIS A 63 -19.55 -14.60 32.95
C HIS A 63 -19.21 -13.35 32.16
N TYR A 64 -18.45 -13.53 31.08
CA TYR A 64 -18.18 -12.47 30.12
C TYR A 64 -19.18 -12.55 28.96
N SER A 65 -19.79 -11.42 28.62
CA SER A 65 -20.66 -11.27 27.45
C SER A 65 -20.20 -10.13 26.56
N MET A 66 -20.63 -10.14 25.29
CA MET A 66 -20.23 -9.18 24.27
C MET A 66 -21.44 -8.42 23.73
N GLN A 67 -21.32 -7.10 23.64
CA GLN A 67 -22.23 -6.26 22.88
C GLN A 67 -21.76 -6.18 21.42
N TYR A 68 -22.45 -6.86 20.52
CA TYR A 68 -22.03 -6.89 19.11
C TYR A 68 -22.41 -5.64 18.32
N ALA A 69 -23.54 -4.99 18.65
CA ALA A 69 -24.04 -3.84 17.88
C ALA A 69 -23.03 -2.67 17.83
N PRO A 70 -22.36 -2.26 18.93
CA PRO A 70 -21.39 -1.16 18.89
C PRO A 70 -20.13 -1.46 18.07
N ILE A 71 -19.81 -2.74 17.81
CA ILE A 71 -18.66 -3.14 16.97
C ILE A 71 -18.81 -2.58 15.55
N THR A 72 -20.04 -2.37 15.07
CA THR A 72 -20.28 -1.75 13.76
C THR A 72 -19.70 -0.33 13.64
N ALA A 73 -19.78 0.48 14.71
CA ALA A 73 -19.18 1.82 14.71
C ALA A 73 -17.65 1.76 14.67
N LEU A 74 -17.05 0.78 15.37
CA LEU A 74 -15.61 0.51 15.29
C LEU A 74 -15.20 0.09 13.87
N LEU A 75 -15.97 -0.78 13.22
CA LEU A 75 -15.70 -1.22 11.85
C LEU A 75 -15.79 -0.05 10.84
N VAL A 76 -16.74 0.87 11.03
CA VAL A 76 -16.85 2.08 10.18
C VAL A 76 -15.57 2.90 10.24
N GLU A 77 -15.05 3.18 11.44
CA GLU A 77 -13.80 3.94 11.57
C GLU A 77 -12.59 3.15 11.07
N ALA A 78 -12.56 1.82 11.25
CA ALA A 78 -11.50 0.98 10.72
C ALA A 78 -11.44 1.01 9.18
N VAL A 79 -12.60 1.00 8.51
CA VAL A 79 -12.69 1.12 7.04
C VAL A 79 -12.26 2.52 6.57
N LYS A 80 -12.59 3.59 7.32
CA LYS A 80 -12.11 4.94 7.00
C LYS A 80 -10.59 5.07 7.15
N GLU A 81 -10.03 4.54 8.24
CA GLU A 81 -8.59 4.47 8.46
C GLU A 81 -7.91 3.68 7.33
N GLN A 82 -8.44 2.50 6.96
CA GLN A 82 -7.91 1.68 5.86
C GLN A 82 -7.99 2.39 4.51
N ASN A 83 -9.09 3.07 4.20
CA ASN A 83 -9.23 3.84 2.97
C ASN A 83 -8.24 5.01 2.91
N THR A 84 -7.88 5.57 4.06
CA THR A 84 -6.88 6.64 4.15
C THR A 84 -5.49 6.09 3.88
N GLU A 85 -5.12 4.96 4.50
CA GLU A 85 -3.87 4.25 4.19
C GLU A 85 -3.77 3.93 2.69
N PHE A 86 -4.83 3.39 2.09
CA PHE A 86 -4.87 3.07 0.66
C PHE A 86 -4.72 4.30 -0.24
N ARG A 87 -5.37 5.42 0.07
CA ARG A 87 -5.20 6.67 -0.68
C ARG A 87 -3.77 7.18 -0.62
N ASN A 88 -3.17 7.17 0.56
CA ASN A 88 -1.79 7.63 0.75
C ASN A 88 -0.82 6.77 -0.08
N MET A 89 -0.97 5.44 -0.04
CA MET A 89 -0.17 4.52 -0.86
C MET A 89 -0.33 4.80 -2.36
N ASN A 90 -1.55 5.07 -2.83
CA ASN A 90 -1.77 5.41 -4.25
C ASN A 90 -1.15 6.74 -4.67
N ILE A 91 -1.13 7.74 -3.77
CA ILE A 91 -0.47 9.02 -4.04
C ILE A 91 1.05 8.80 -4.17
N GLU A 92 1.66 8.10 -3.21
CA GLU A 92 3.09 7.78 -3.24
C GLU A 92 3.48 7.00 -4.50
N LEU A 93 2.67 6.01 -4.90
CA LEU A 93 2.89 5.24 -6.12
C LEU A 93 2.81 6.12 -7.38
N LYS A 94 1.85 7.04 -7.46
CA LYS A 94 1.72 7.97 -8.60
C LYS A 94 2.94 8.88 -8.70
N GLU A 95 3.37 9.49 -7.61
CA GLU A 95 4.56 10.35 -7.57
C GLU A 95 5.82 9.59 -8.02
N ARG A 96 5.94 8.32 -7.60
CA ARG A 96 7.05 7.47 -8.01
C ARG A 96 7.00 7.11 -9.49
N ILE A 97 5.82 6.83 -10.04
CA ILE A 97 5.63 6.57 -11.47
C ILE A 97 6.01 7.81 -12.29
N GLU A 98 5.52 9.00 -11.93
CA GLU A 98 5.85 10.25 -12.63
C GLU A 98 7.35 10.52 -12.63
N LYS A 99 8.03 10.27 -11.50
CA LYS A 99 9.48 10.41 -11.40
C LYS A 99 10.21 9.45 -12.35
N LEU A 100 9.80 8.18 -12.38
CA LEU A 100 10.38 7.16 -13.25
C LEU A 100 10.11 7.44 -14.73
N GLU A 101 8.93 7.97 -15.07
CA GLU A 101 8.59 8.36 -16.44
C GLU A 101 9.48 9.51 -16.92
N LYS A 102 9.70 10.53 -16.07
CA LYS A 102 10.61 11.63 -16.38
C LYS A 102 12.05 11.16 -16.56
N GLU A 103 12.53 10.26 -15.69
CA GLU A 103 13.86 9.67 -15.81
C GLU A 103 14.00 8.87 -17.11
N ASN A 104 13.00 8.06 -17.45
CA ASN A 104 12.98 7.30 -18.71
C ASN A 104 12.98 8.21 -19.94
N GLN A 105 12.27 9.34 -19.92
CA GLN A 105 12.31 10.33 -21.01
C GLN A 105 13.70 10.93 -21.16
N ASN A 106 14.35 11.34 -20.06
CA ASN A 106 15.70 11.86 -20.08
C ASN A 106 16.70 10.83 -20.64
N LEU A 107 16.60 9.56 -20.21
CA LEU A 107 17.44 8.49 -20.72
C LEU A 107 17.27 8.27 -22.22
N LYS A 108 16.03 8.32 -22.74
CA LYS A 108 15.77 8.23 -24.18
C LYS A 108 16.43 9.37 -24.97
N THR A 109 16.37 10.60 -24.46
CA THR A 109 17.04 11.75 -25.07
C THR A 109 18.55 11.54 -25.14
N VAL A 110 19.17 11.17 -24.02
CA VAL A 110 20.62 10.91 -23.95
C VAL A 110 21.04 9.76 -24.87
N ILE A 111 20.23 8.69 -24.98
CA ILE A 111 20.49 7.60 -25.92
C ILE A 111 20.47 8.08 -27.37
N ASN A 112 19.51 8.94 -27.73
CA ASN A 112 19.42 9.49 -29.07
C ASN A 112 20.63 10.39 -29.42
N GLU A 113 21.03 11.26 -28.49
CA GLU A 113 22.23 12.09 -28.62
C GLU A 113 23.49 11.23 -28.80
N ASN A 114 23.66 10.19 -27.98
CA ASN A 114 24.79 9.26 -28.11
C ASN A 114 24.81 8.54 -29.46
N ASN A 115 23.66 8.16 -30.00
CA ASN A 115 23.57 7.55 -31.32
C ASN A 115 23.97 8.52 -32.43
N ASN A 116 23.55 9.79 -32.34
CA ASN A 116 23.97 10.83 -33.28
C ASN A 116 25.48 11.07 -33.23
N LEU A 117 26.04 11.22 -32.03
CA LEU A 117 27.49 11.37 -31.84
C LEU A 117 28.26 10.16 -32.41
N LYS A 118 27.76 8.94 -32.20
CA LYS A 118 28.36 7.72 -32.77
C LYS A 118 28.38 7.74 -34.29
N ASN A 119 27.33 8.25 -34.92
CA ASN A 119 27.26 8.41 -36.37
C ASN A 119 28.27 9.46 -36.86
N GLU A 120 28.33 10.63 -36.22
CA GLU A 120 29.30 11.68 -36.53
C GLU A 120 30.75 11.18 -36.41
N ILE A 121 31.06 10.45 -35.33
CA ILE A 121 32.38 9.80 -35.14
C ILE A 121 32.68 8.83 -36.27
N THR A 122 31.69 8.08 -36.75
CA THR A 122 31.88 7.13 -37.86
C THR A 122 32.21 7.86 -39.16
N VAL A 123 31.52 8.97 -39.45
CA VAL A 123 31.79 9.82 -40.62
C VAL A 123 33.19 10.44 -40.55
N ILE A 124 33.57 10.99 -39.40
CA ILE A 124 34.90 11.59 -39.20
C ILE A 124 36.00 10.54 -39.38
N LYS A 125 35.84 9.34 -38.82
CA LYS A 125 36.79 8.22 -39.01
C LYS A 125 36.97 7.87 -40.49
N ALA A 126 35.88 7.81 -41.25
CA ALA A 126 35.93 7.53 -42.68
C ALA A 126 36.67 8.64 -43.45
N ALA A 127 36.38 9.91 -43.17
CA ALA A 127 37.05 11.05 -43.79
C ALA A 127 38.56 11.07 -43.49
N LEU A 128 38.93 10.81 -42.23
CA LEU A 128 40.33 10.73 -41.81
C LEU A 128 41.09 9.62 -42.56
N ASN A 129 40.50 8.43 -42.67
CA ASN A 129 41.10 7.32 -43.41
C ASN A 129 41.33 7.67 -44.89
N LYS A 130 40.40 8.38 -45.52
CA LYS A 130 40.55 8.85 -46.91
C LYS A 130 41.73 9.81 -47.05
N LEU A 131 41.83 10.83 -46.19
CA LEU A 131 42.92 11.81 -46.20
C LEU A 131 44.29 11.17 -45.97
N ILE A 132 44.38 10.22 -45.02
CA ILE A 132 45.60 9.47 -44.76
C ILE A 132 46.03 8.72 -46.04
N THR A 133 45.09 8.02 -46.69
CA THR A 133 45.36 7.25 -47.91
C THR A 133 45.83 8.14 -49.07
N GLU A 134 45.19 9.30 -49.28
CA GLU A 134 45.58 10.28 -50.30
C GLU A 134 46.99 10.83 -50.05
N LYS A 135 47.33 11.17 -48.80
CA LYS A 135 48.67 11.67 -48.43
C LYS A 135 49.78 10.63 -48.67
N TYR A 136 49.52 9.35 -48.40
CA TYR A 136 50.47 8.28 -48.69
C TYR A 136 50.70 8.10 -50.20
N LYS A 137 49.66 8.23 -51.04
CA LYS A 137 49.81 8.14 -52.51
C LYS A 137 50.70 9.24 -53.07
N VAL A 138 50.50 10.50 -52.65
CA VAL A 138 51.31 11.65 -53.11
C VAL A 138 52.80 11.49 -52.75
N LYS A 139 53.10 10.89 -51.59
CA LYS A 139 54.48 10.67 -51.13
C LYS A 139 55.24 9.58 -51.90
N VAL A 140 54.51 8.66 -52.54
CA VAL A 140 55.08 7.57 -53.35
C VAL A 140 55.29 8.02 -54.81
N SER A 141 54.44 8.91 -55.33
CA SER A 141 54.60 9.47 -56.69
C SER A 141 55.66 10.57 -56.79
N SER A 142 56.19 11.06 -55.67
CA SER A 142 57.20 12.13 -55.60
C SER A 142 58.63 11.61 -55.35
N LYS A 143 58.87 10.31 -55.51
CA LYS A 143 60.18 9.64 -55.46
C LYS A 143 60.47 8.98 -56.80
#